data_AF-A0A381SSI5-F1
#
_entry.id   AF-A0A381SSI5-F1
#
_cell.length_a   1.000
_cell.length_b   1.000
_cell.length_c   1.000
_cell.angle_alpha   90.00
_cell.angle_beta   90.00
_cell.angle_gamma   90.00
#
_symmetry.space_group_name_H-M   'P 1'
#
loop_
_entity.id
_entity.type
_entity.pdbx_description
1 polymer ?
#
loop_
_entity_poly.entity_id
_entity_poly.type
_entity_poly.pdbx_seq_one_letter_code
_entity_poly.pdbx_strand_id
1 'polypeptide(L)'
;MIRHNIYKFYRGREGYYKEKDGYPPVWSPNGLLDKTFLKYKDWLWRSKIKEAIKKYDLLNYDVIHFESGMDFLKDECFAQALKKRGKKIICHYHGEDLRTRGVMPIINQLSDLNLTNEVDLLSKHPNIQYLFLPFEFGNIYPKTELNDTIRIAHAPTNRYYKGSSGIIQTCRILHNEGLITFDLIENVSHSVAMERKKSADIFIDQVGDKGGWGYGMNSVESLSMGICTLTEINNTYKSFIPDNPFINITSGSLEYKLRSLIQNREQIMKSGNRGYKWVRKKHDISSVARKLYSYYRSIGLNP
;
A
#
# COMPACT_ATOMS: atom_id res chain seq x y z
N MET A 1 16.69 7.46 -12.09
CA MET A 1 18.16 7.37 -11.94
C MET A 1 18.79 8.73 -11.62
N ILE A 2 18.60 9.78 -12.42
CA ILE A 2 19.14 11.15 -12.18
C ILE A 2 18.66 11.75 -10.84
N ARG A 3 17.35 11.72 -10.58
CA ARG A 3 16.77 12.25 -9.32
C ARG A 3 17.27 11.52 -8.07
N HIS A 4 17.48 10.20 -8.14
CA HIS A 4 18.03 9.43 -7.02
C HIS A 4 19.51 9.78 -6.74
N ASN A 5 20.31 10.01 -7.78
CA ASN A 5 21.71 10.43 -7.65
C ASN A 5 21.85 11.85 -7.07
N ILE A 6 20.96 12.78 -7.45
CA ILE A 6 20.88 14.11 -6.84
C ILE A 6 20.53 14.00 -5.35
N TYR A 7 19.58 13.13 -4.97
CA TYR A 7 19.21 12.95 -3.57
C TYR A 7 20.30 12.27 -2.73
N LYS A 8 21.14 11.39 -3.32
CA LYS A 8 22.31 10.82 -2.62
C LYS A 8 23.32 11.88 -2.20
N PHE A 9 23.45 12.97 -2.97
CA PHE A 9 24.32 14.09 -2.64
C PHE A 9 23.85 14.85 -1.39
N TYR A 10 22.53 15.01 -1.20
CA TYR A 10 21.94 15.76 -0.09
C TYR A 10 21.54 14.91 1.13
N ARG A 11 21.27 13.61 0.96
CA ARG A 11 20.73 12.73 2.01
C ARG A 11 21.59 11.49 2.32
N GLY A 12 22.83 11.44 1.81
CA GLY A 12 23.74 10.31 2.04
C GLY A 12 23.43 9.08 1.16
N ARG A 13 24.07 7.93 1.44
CA ARG A 13 24.03 6.73 0.57
C ARG A 13 22.62 6.21 0.27
N GLU A 14 21.68 6.41 1.18
CA GLU A 14 20.27 5.98 1.05
C GLU A 14 19.43 6.92 0.16
N GLY A 15 19.87 8.16 -0.05
CA GLY A 15 19.26 9.12 -0.96
C GLY A 15 17.76 9.32 -0.71
N TYR A 16 16.93 8.93 -1.68
CA TYR A 16 15.47 9.06 -1.63
C TYR A 16 14.81 8.15 -0.55
N TYR A 17 15.51 7.10 -0.11
CA TYR A 17 14.98 6.11 0.83
C TYR A 17 15.27 6.41 2.29
N LYS A 18 16.05 7.47 2.60
CA LYS A 18 16.32 7.86 3.97
C LYS A 18 15.02 8.27 4.67
N GLU A 19 14.72 7.62 5.79
CA GLU A 19 13.58 8.01 6.61
C GLU A 19 13.72 9.45 7.12
N LYS A 20 12.59 10.14 7.23
CA LYS A 20 12.55 11.51 7.71
C LYS A 20 12.15 11.53 9.18
N ASP A 21 12.93 12.26 9.98
CA ASP A 21 12.68 12.45 11.40
C ASP A 21 11.46 13.36 11.65
N GLY A 22 10.75 13.09 12.75
CA GLY A 22 9.62 13.89 13.26
C GLY A 22 8.37 13.06 13.56
N TYR A 23 7.41 13.67 14.29
CA TYR A 23 6.12 13.06 14.64
C TYR A 23 4.99 14.12 14.63
N PRO A 24 4.42 14.46 13.45
CA PRO A 24 4.75 13.89 12.15
C PRO A 24 6.03 14.48 11.54
N PRO A 25 6.72 13.74 10.65
CA PRO A 25 7.80 14.30 9.85
C PRO A 25 7.23 15.38 8.93
N VAL A 26 7.90 16.52 8.80
CA VAL A 26 7.37 17.70 8.08
C VAL A 26 8.14 17.96 6.78
N TRP A 27 7.44 18.12 5.66
CA TRP A 27 8.05 18.42 4.37
C TRP A 27 8.70 19.81 4.35
N SER A 28 9.85 19.89 3.69
CA SER A 28 10.57 21.15 3.44
C SER A 28 11.37 21.04 2.14
N PRO A 29 11.56 22.15 1.40
CA PRO A 29 12.45 22.18 0.25
C PRO A 29 13.91 22.01 0.67
N ASN A 30 14.71 21.35 -0.15
CA ASN A 30 16.12 21.10 0.13
C ASN A 30 16.96 22.31 -0.34
N GLY A 31 17.10 23.32 0.53
CA GLY A 31 17.88 24.52 0.26
C GLY A 31 17.22 25.50 -0.72
N LEU A 32 17.97 26.54 -1.10
CA LEU A 32 17.41 27.69 -1.83
C LEU A 32 17.06 27.36 -3.29
N LEU A 33 17.88 26.57 -3.98
CA LEU A 33 17.67 26.19 -5.38
C LEU A 33 16.40 25.33 -5.57
N ASP A 34 16.16 24.35 -4.69
CA ASP A 34 14.94 23.55 -4.72
C ASP A 34 13.72 24.43 -4.42
N LYS A 35 13.83 25.35 -3.45
CA LYS A 35 12.76 26.30 -3.13
C LYS A 35 12.41 27.21 -4.30
N THR A 36 13.39 27.75 -5.02
CA THR A 36 13.14 28.62 -6.20
C THR A 36 12.58 27.81 -7.36
N PHE A 37 13.11 26.62 -7.63
CA PHE A 37 12.59 25.70 -8.65
C PHE A 37 11.12 25.36 -8.39
N LEU A 38 10.76 24.98 -7.17
CA LEU A 38 9.37 24.62 -6.82
C LEU A 38 8.42 25.81 -6.97
N LYS A 39 8.83 27.03 -6.59
CA LYS A 39 8.04 28.24 -6.81
C LYS A 39 7.79 28.51 -8.29
N TYR A 40 8.83 28.39 -9.11
CA TYR A 40 8.70 28.57 -10.56
C TYR A 40 7.80 27.49 -11.19
N LYS A 41 7.98 26.22 -10.79
CA LYS A 41 7.09 25.12 -11.19
C LYS A 41 5.64 25.43 -10.82
N ASP A 42 5.38 25.85 -9.59
CA ASP A 42 4.02 26.17 -9.15
C ASP A 42 3.41 27.34 -9.91
N TRP A 43 4.19 28.37 -10.23
CA TRP A 43 3.76 29.47 -11.09
C TRP A 43 3.34 28.98 -12.48
N LEU A 44 4.15 28.15 -13.14
CA LEU A 44 3.85 27.57 -14.45
C LEU A 44 2.54 26.78 -14.48
N TRP A 45 2.28 25.99 -13.43
CA TRP A 45 1.09 25.13 -13.37
C TRP A 45 -0.16 25.84 -12.85
N ARG A 46 -0.04 27.03 -12.26
CA ARG A 46 -1.14 27.69 -11.55
C ARG A 46 -2.37 27.96 -12.42
N SER A 47 -2.21 28.43 -13.65
CA SER A 47 -3.36 28.71 -14.54
C SER A 47 -4.13 27.44 -14.84
N LYS A 48 -3.43 26.38 -15.26
CA LYS A 48 -4.02 25.07 -15.58
C LYS A 48 -4.75 24.46 -14.38
N ILE A 49 -4.17 24.58 -13.18
CA ILE A 49 -4.80 24.08 -11.95
C ILE A 49 -6.05 24.89 -11.60
N LYS A 50 -6.01 26.23 -11.73
CA LYS A 50 -7.20 27.07 -11.52
C LYS A 50 -8.33 26.74 -12.51
N GLU A 51 -7.98 26.55 -13.78
CA GLU A 51 -8.92 26.11 -14.81
C GLU A 51 -9.52 24.75 -14.48
N ALA A 52 -8.72 23.78 -14.03
CA ALA A 52 -9.20 22.47 -13.61
C ALA A 52 -10.12 22.55 -12.38
N ILE A 53 -9.75 23.34 -11.36
CA ILE A 53 -10.57 23.58 -10.17
C ILE A 53 -11.95 24.11 -10.57
N LYS A 54 -12.00 25.07 -11.50
CA LYS A 54 -13.27 25.61 -12.01
C LYS A 54 -14.03 24.59 -12.86
N LYS A 55 -13.36 23.91 -13.78
CA LYS A 55 -13.97 22.95 -14.72
C LYS A 55 -14.65 21.79 -14.00
N TYR A 56 -14.03 21.27 -12.95
CA TYR A 56 -14.54 20.13 -12.18
C TYR A 56 -15.23 20.54 -10.88
N ASP A 57 -15.44 21.84 -10.69
CA ASP A 57 -16.11 22.44 -9.53
C ASP A 57 -15.57 21.94 -8.18
N LEU A 58 -14.24 21.82 -8.09
CA LEU A 58 -13.56 21.12 -6.98
C LEU A 58 -13.75 21.79 -5.60
N LEU A 59 -14.18 23.06 -5.58
CA LEU A 59 -14.41 23.82 -4.33
C LEU A 59 -15.80 23.61 -3.74
N ASN A 60 -16.73 23.00 -4.49
CA ASN A 60 -18.13 22.86 -4.05
C ASN A 60 -18.43 21.53 -3.35
N TYR A 61 -17.55 20.53 -3.45
CA TYR A 61 -17.64 19.30 -2.66
C TYR A 61 -17.61 19.57 -1.16
N ASP A 62 -18.31 18.75 -0.38
CA ASP A 62 -18.34 18.86 1.08
C ASP A 62 -17.09 18.31 1.75
N VAL A 63 -16.50 17.28 1.14
CA VAL A 63 -15.35 16.52 1.64
C VAL A 63 -14.36 16.30 0.51
N ILE A 64 -13.09 16.61 0.75
CA ILE A 64 -12.01 16.42 -0.20
C ILE A 64 -10.95 15.50 0.41
N HIS A 65 -10.65 14.41 -0.29
CA HIS A 65 -9.61 13.47 0.06
C HIS A 65 -8.32 13.79 -0.71
N PHE A 66 -7.25 14.06 0.02
CA PHE A 66 -5.92 14.22 -0.51
C PHE A 66 -5.14 12.92 -0.30
N GLU A 67 -5.06 12.14 -1.37
CA GLU A 67 -4.18 10.98 -1.44
C GLU A 67 -2.72 11.46 -1.31
N SER A 68 -1.95 10.78 -0.47
CA SER A 68 -0.64 11.20 0.03
C SER A 68 -0.62 12.52 0.83
N GLY A 69 -1.76 13.12 1.20
CA GLY A 69 -1.78 14.38 1.97
C GLY A 69 -0.98 15.50 1.30
N MET A 70 -1.18 15.69 0.00
CA MET A 70 -0.45 16.68 -0.82
C MET A 70 -1.40 17.46 -1.71
N ASP A 71 -1.29 18.79 -1.68
CA ASP A 71 -2.04 19.68 -2.56
C ASP A 71 -1.47 19.72 -3.99
N PHE A 72 -2.23 20.24 -4.97
CA PHE A 72 -1.81 20.42 -6.35
C PHE A 72 -0.53 21.27 -6.49
N LEU A 73 -0.37 22.27 -5.62
CA LEU A 73 0.77 23.19 -5.55
C LEU A 73 1.44 23.12 -4.17
N LYS A 74 2.72 23.48 -4.09
CA LYS A 74 3.52 23.48 -2.85
C LYS A 74 3.21 24.64 -1.91
N ASP A 75 2.49 25.65 -2.39
CA ASP A 75 1.94 26.71 -1.54
C ASP A 75 0.60 26.34 -0.88
N GLU A 76 0.07 25.14 -1.17
CA GLU A 76 -1.11 24.56 -0.52
C GLU A 76 -2.35 25.47 -0.60
N CYS A 77 -2.46 26.24 -1.69
CA CYS A 77 -3.49 27.28 -1.82
C CYS A 77 -4.90 26.71 -1.99
N PHE A 78 -5.06 25.49 -2.50
CA PHE A 78 -6.37 24.88 -2.71
C PHE A 78 -6.89 24.29 -1.40
N ALA A 79 -6.07 23.61 -0.60
CA ALA A 79 -6.41 23.21 0.77
C ALA A 79 -6.83 24.42 1.64
N GLN A 80 -6.09 25.52 1.56
CA GLN A 80 -6.48 26.77 2.25
C GLN A 80 -7.83 27.31 1.75
N ALA A 81 -8.08 27.28 0.43
CA ALA A 81 -9.33 27.73 -0.15
C ALA A 81 -10.53 26.86 0.25
N LEU A 82 -10.33 25.55 0.41
CA LEU A 82 -11.32 24.61 0.92
C LEU A 82 -11.66 24.90 2.38
N LYS A 83 -10.64 25.04 3.24
CA LYS A 83 -10.88 25.29 4.68
C LYS A 83 -11.59 26.62 4.92
N LYS A 84 -11.23 27.68 4.17
CA LYS A 84 -11.92 28.98 4.21
C LYS A 84 -13.42 28.89 3.86
N ARG A 85 -13.83 27.87 3.09
CA ARG A 85 -15.22 27.60 2.72
C ARG A 85 -15.90 26.60 3.67
N GLY A 86 -15.27 26.25 4.78
CA GLY A 86 -15.80 25.28 5.75
C GLY A 86 -15.80 23.83 5.24
N LYS A 87 -15.07 23.51 4.17
CA LYS A 87 -15.02 22.16 3.61
C LYS A 87 -14.15 21.24 4.48
N LYS A 88 -14.49 19.95 4.50
CA LYS A 88 -13.72 18.93 5.23
C LYS A 88 -12.55 18.43 4.41
N ILE A 89 -11.39 18.37 5.04
CA ILE A 89 -10.13 17.94 4.42
C ILE A 89 -9.69 16.62 5.06
N ILE A 90 -9.46 15.61 4.23
CA ILE A 90 -9.01 14.30 4.67
C ILE A 90 -7.69 14.01 3.98
N CYS A 91 -6.66 13.62 4.74
CA CYS A 91 -5.37 13.20 4.20
C CYS A 91 -5.24 11.67 4.32
N HIS A 92 -4.96 10.98 3.23
CA HIS A 92 -4.73 9.53 3.23
C HIS A 92 -3.27 9.23 2.89
N TYR A 93 -2.55 8.57 3.79
CA TYR A 93 -1.11 8.34 3.74
C TYR A 93 -0.79 6.86 3.42
N HIS A 94 0.14 6.61 2.50
CA HIS A 94 0.37 5.28 1.87
C HIS A 94 1.82 4.81 1.91
N GLY A 95 2.71 5.52 2.60
CA GLY A 95 4.09 5.09 2.80
C GLY A 95 5.07 6.23 2.62
N GLU A 96 5.59 6.42 1.41
CA GLU A 96 6.67 7.39 1.11
C GLU A 96 6.35 8.82 1.58
N ASP A 97 5.07 9.19 1.52
CA ASP A 97 4.54 10.45 2.02
C ASP A 97 4.90 10.74 3.48
N LEU A 98 4.83 9.75 4.38
CA LEU A 98 5.25 9.87 5.78
C LEU A 98 6.67 9.33 6.03
N ARG A 99 7.09 8.26 5.33
CA ARG A 99 8.40 7.64 5.54
C ARG A 99 9.54 8.56 5.14
N THR A 100 9.47 9.22 3.98
CA THR A 100 10.63 9.93 3.38
C THR A 100 10.38 11.40 3.05
N ARG A 101 9.15 11.77 2.71
CA ARG A 101 8.80 13.14 2.31
C ARG A 101 8.45 14.03 3.51
N GLY A 102 7.60 13.51 4.39
CA GLY A 102 6.94 14.25 5.47
C GLY A 102 5.62 14.89 5.01
N VAL A 103 4.75 15.20 5.97
CA VAL A 103 3.48 15.88 5.76
C VAL A 103 3.68 17.27 5.17
N MET A 104 2.78 17.70 4.30
CA MET A 104 2.76 19.09 3.87
C MET A 104 2.26 19.98 5.03
N PRO A 105 2.98 21.05 5.42
CA PRO A 105 2.71 21.74 6.69
C PRO A 105 1.30 22.31 6.82
N ILE A 106 0.78 22.98 5.78
CA ILE A 106 -0.49 23.70 5.88
C ILE A 106 -1.64 22.70 5.86
N ILE A 107 -1.71 21.79 4.90
CA ILE A 107 -2.79 20.81 4.79
C ILE A 107 -2.86 19.90 6.01
N ASN A 108 -1.71 19.55 6.61
CA ASN A 108 -1.66 18.77 7.84
C ASN A 108 -2.29 19.53 9.03
N GLN A 109 -2.08 20.85 9.09
CA GLN A 109 -2.73 21.68 10.10
C GLN A 109 -4.24 21.84 9.84
N LEU A 110 -4.65 21.86 8.57
CA LEU A 110 -6.03 22.08 8.17
C LEU A 110 -6.87 20.78 8.12
N SER A 111 -6.24 19.60 8.12
CA SER A 111 -6.94 18.31 7.97
C SER A 111 -7.86 18.03 9.15
N ASP A 112 -9.07 17.58 8.82
CA ASP A 112 -10.07 17.14 9.78
C ASP A 112 -9.89 15.66 10.15
N LEU A 113 -9.31 14.86 9.24
CA LEU A 113 -9.04 13.44 9.43
C LEU A 113 -7.77 13.03 8.69
N ASN A 114 -6.94 12.18 9.32
CA ASN A 114 -5.79 11.57 8.69
C ASN A 114 -5.94 10.05 8.72
N LEU A 115 -5.74 9.40 7.58
CA LEU A 115 -5.96 7.97 7.38
C LEU A 115 -4.69 7.29 6.87
N THR A 116 -4.57 5.99 7.14
CA THR A 116 -3.60 5.11 6.50
C THR A 116 -4.09 3.67 6.44
N ASN A 117 -3.57 2.91 5.49
CA ASN A 117 -3.69 1.45 5.41
C ASN A 117 -2.40 0.72 5.85
N GLU A 118 -1.37 1.46 6.23
CA GLU A 118 -0.03 0.96 6.58
C GLU A 118 0.17 1.04 8.10
N VAL A 119 0.36 -0.11 8.76
CA VAL A 119 0.43 -0.19 10.23
C VAL A 119 1.65 0.55 10.79
N ASP A 120 2.77 0.53 10.08
CA ASP A 120 3.98 1.24 10.49
C ASP A 120 3.82 2.76 10.45
N LEU A 121 2.86 3.31 9.71
CA LEU A 121 2.62 4.76 9.68
C LEU A 121 1.85 5.25 10.91
N LEU A 122 1.22 4.36 11.69
CA LEU A 122 0.55 4.72 12.94
C LEU A 122 1.53 5.31 13.97
N SER A 123 2.80 4.90 13.93
CA SER A 123 3.86 5.45 14.77
C SER A 123 4.54 6.69 14.20
N LYS A 124 4.12 7.16 13.00
CA LYS A 124 4.70 8.34 12.33
C LYS A 124 3.80 9.58 12.34
N HIS A 125 2.56 9.49 12.80
CA HIS A 125 1.67 10.65 12.90
C HIS A 125 0.74 10.57 14.13
N PRO A 126 0.63 11.61 14.98
CA PRO A 126 -0.12 11.55 16.24
C PRO A 126 -1.63 11.37 16.07
N ASN A 127 -2.19 11.95 15.01
CA ASN A 127 -3.64 11.98 14.77
C ASN A 127 -4.04 11.20 13.52
N ILE A 128 -3.41 10.05 13.26
CA ILE A 128 -3.71 9.19 12.11
C ILE A 128 -4.51 7.96 12.53
N GLN A 129 -5.44 7.53 11.68
CA GLN A 129 -6.28 6.37 11.93
C GLN A 129 -6.12 5.31 10.84
N TYR A 130 -6.27 4.06 11.25
CA TYR A 130 -6.16 2.92 10.34
C TYR A 130 -7.48 2.68 9.59
N LEU A 131 -7.39 2.55 8.26
CA LEU A 131 -8.47 2.13 7.39
C LEU A 131 -7.95 0.99 6.49
N PHE A 132 -8.64 -0.14 6.48
CA PHE A 132 -8.27 -1.25 5.59
C PHE A 132 -8.37 -0.84 4.12
N LEU A 133 -7.52 -1.44 3.27
CA LEU A 133 -7.61 -1.29 1.83
C LEU A 133 -8.97 -1.79 1.31
N PRO A 134 -9.75 -1.00 0.57
CA PRO A 134 -11.00 -1.47 -0.01
C PRO A 134 -10.74 -2.45 -1.16
N PHE A 135 -11.55 -3.49 -1.23
CA PHE A 135 -11.56 -4.48 -2.30
C PHE A 135 -12.99 -4.77 -2.73
N GLU A 136 -13.23 -4.71 -4.04
CA GLU A 136 -14.52 -5.01 -4.65
C GLU A 136 -14.50 -6.44 -5.21
N PHE A 137 -15.35 -7.32 -4.67
CA PHE A 137 -15.32 -8.75 -5.00
C PHE A 137 -15.83 -9.09 -6.40
N GLY A 138 -16.71 -8.28 -7.00
CA GLY A 138 -17.39 -8.64 -8.25
C GLY A 138 -17.87 -10.10 -8.26
N ASN A 139 -17.53 -10.83 -9.31
CA ASN A 139 -17.80 -12.27 -9.47
C ASN A 139 -16.58 -13.15 -9.10
N ILE A 140 -15.87 -12.83 -8.02
CA ILE A 140 -14.72 -13.61 -7.54
C ILE A 140 -15.19 -14.66 -6.51
N TYR A 141 -14.95 -15.92 -6.86
CA TYR A 141 -15.23 -17.09 -6.04
C TYR A 141 -13.93 -17.67 -5.48
N PRO A 142 -13.95 -18.28 -4.29
CA PRO A 142 -12.76 -18.91 -3.74
C PRO A 142 -12.37 -20.11 -4.60
N LYS A 143 -11.07 -20.33 -4.73
CA LYS A 143 -10.50 -21.55 -5.31
C LYS A 143 -11.03 -22.79 -4.59
N THR A 144 -11.51 -23.76 -5.35
CA THR A 144 -12.11 -25.01 -4.85
C THR A 144 -11.17 -26.21 -4.93
N GLU A 145 -10.17 -26.14 -5.80
CA GLU A 145 -9.22 -27.21 -6.06
C GLU A 145 -7.81 -26.66 -6.33
N LEU A 146 -6.80 -27.46 -5.99
CA LEU A 146 -5.39 -27.16 -6.24
C LEU A 146 -4.93 -27.80 -7.55
N ASN A 147 -3.94 -27.20 -8.21
CA ASN A 147 -3.30 -27.81 -9.38
C ASN A 147 -2.63 -29.15 -9.01
N ASP A 148 -2.48 -30.08 -9.97
CA ASP A 148 -1.79 -31.37 -9.76
C ASP A 148 -0.40 -31.14 -9.17
N THR A 149 0.42 -30.36 -9.89
CA THR A 149 1.67 -29.80 -9.37
C THR A 149 1.41 -28.42 -8.80
N ILE A 150 1.79 -28.20 -7.53
CA ILE A 150 1.58 -26.93 -6.83
C ILE A 150 2.16 -25.76 -7.63
N ARG A 151 1.31 -24.77 -7.93
CA ARG A 151 1.70 -23.55 -8.63
C ARG A 151 1.92 -22.42 -7.63
N ILE A 152 3.13 -21.85 -7.64
CA ILE A 152 3.50 -20.72 -6.81
C ILE A 152 3.65 -19.47 -7.69
N ALA A 153 2.99 -18.38 -7.32
CA ALA A 153 3.11 -17.09 -8.02
C ALA A 153 3.75 -16.01 -7.14
N HIS A 154 4.49 -15.11 -7.79
CA HIS A 154 5.04 -13.89 -7.19
C HIS A 154 4.88 -12.72 -8.18
N ALA A 155 4.32 -11.60 -7.74
CA ALA A 155 4.00 -10.46 -8.60
C ALA A 155 4.59 -9.11 -8.10
N PRO A 156 5.92 -8.91 -8.15
CA PRO A 156 6.54 -7.71 -7.61
C PRO A 156 6.47 -6.54 -8.60
N THR A 157 6.01 -5.37 -8.16
CA THR A 157 6.22 -4.10 -8.90
C THR A 157 7.65 -3.59 -8.72
N ASN A 158 8.23 -3.80 -7.54
CA ASN A 158 9.61 -3.47 -7.23
C ASN A 158 10.27 -4.63 -6.47
N ARG A 159 11.18 -5.32 -7.15
CA ARG A 159 11.87 -6.49 -6.61
C ARG A 159 12.65 -6.22 -5.33
N TYR A 160 13.22 -5.01 -5.18
CA TYR A 160 14.01 -4.66 -4.00
C TYR A 160 13.14 -4.57 -2.74
N TYR A 161 12.00 -3.89 -2.83
CA TYR A 161 11.05 -3.75 -1.72
C TYR A 161 10.37 -5.05 -1.35
N LYS A 162 10.17 -5.95 -2.32
CA LYS A 162 9.49 -7.23 -2.12
C LYS A 162 10.42 -8.37 -1.70
N GLY A 163 11.73 -8.14 -1.61
CA GLY A 163 12.70 -9.19 -1.29
C GLY A 163 12.76 -10.30 -2.34
N SER A 164 12.44 -9.97 -3.60
CA SER A 164 12.18 -10.95 -4.66
C SER A 164 13.39 -11.82 -4.99
N SER A 165 14.62 -11.37 -4.74
CA SER A 165 15.82 -12.16 -5.04
C SER A 165 15.79 -13.51 -4.32
N GLY A 166 15.48 -13.53 -3.02
CA GLY A 166 15.36 -14.77 -2.24
C GLY A 166 14.18 -15.62 -2.69
N ILE A 167 13.02 -14.98 -2.93
CA ILE A 167 11.81 -15.65 -3.40
C ILE A 167 12.05 -16.39 -4.72
N ILE A 168 12.61 -15.70 -5.71
CA ILE A 168 12.89 -16.24 -7.04
C ILE A 168 13.90 -17.37 -6.96
N GLN A 169 14.97 -17.20 -6.17
CA GLN A 169 16.00 -18.23 -6.00
C GLN A 169 15.40 -19.50 -5.41
N THR A 170 14.69 -19.40 -4.29
CA THR A 170 14.07 -20.55 -3.63
C THR A 170 13.05 -21.23 -4.54
N CYS A 171 12.17 -20.47 -5.21
CA CYS A 171 11.16 -21.07 -6.09
C CYS A 171 11.79 -21.75 -7.32
N ARG A 172 12.89 -21.21 -7.86
CA ARG A 172 13.61 -21.87 -8.96
C ARG A 172 14.24 -23.19 -8.54
N ILE A 173 14.81 -23.28 -7.33
CA ILE A 173 15.35 -24.54 -6.79
C ILE A 173 14.22 -25.58 -6.72
N LEU A 174 13.11 -25.25 -6.07
CA LEU A 174 11.97 -26.15 -5.92
C LEU A 174 11.32 -26.53 -7.27
N HIS A 175 11.33 -25.62 -8.24
CA HIS A 175 10.87 -25.91 -9.60
C HIS A 175 11.78 -26.91 -10.32
N ASN A 176 13.10 -26.74 -10.23
CA ASN A 176 14.08 -27.64 -10.84
C ASN A 176 14.08 -29.04 -10.20
N GLU A 177 13.69 -29.14 -8.92
CA GLU A 177 13.45 -30.41 -8.22
C GLU A 177 12.13 -31.08 -8.65
N GLY A 178 11.32 -30.45 -9.49
CA GLY A 178 10.02 -30.96 -9.94
C GLY A 178 8.90 -30.86 -8.91
N LEU A 179 9.11 -30.12 -7.80
CA LEU A 179 8.14 -30.03 -6.70
C LEU A 179 7.02 -29.02 -6.95
N ILE A 180 7.31 -27.97 -7.74
CA ILE A 180 6.36 -26.89 -8.03
C ILE A 180 6.46 -26.40 -9.48
N THR A 181 5.44 -25.68 -9.92
CA THR A 181 5.57 -24.72 -11.03
C THR A 181 5.68 -23.31 -10.46
N PHE A 182 6.60 -22.50 -11.00
CA PHE A 182 6.82 -21.13 -10.52
C PHE A 182 6.44 -20.10 -11.58
N ASP A 183 5.59 -19.15 -11.19
CA ASP A 183 5.09 -18.08 -12.03
C ASP A 183 5.54 -16.69 -11.51
N LEU A 184 6.55 -16.11 -12.17
CA LEU A 184 6.98 -14.73 -11.92
C LEU A 184 6.18 -13.77 -12.80
N ILE A 185 5.31 -12.97 -12.18
CA ILE A 185 4.37 -12.08 -12.85
C ILE A 185 4.91 -10.65 -12.81
N GLU A 186 5.47 -10.19 -13.92
CA GLU A 186 6.02 -8.83 -14.05
C GLU A 186 5.72 -8.26 -15.44
N ASN A 187 5.68 -6.92 -15.54
CA ASN A 187 5.53 -6.18 -16.80
C ASN A 187 4.29 -6.58 -17.62
N VAL A 188 3.20 -6.94 -16.94
CA VAL A 188 1.90 -7.26 -17.56
C VAL A 188 0.81 -6.31 -17.04
N SER A 189 -0.31 -6.23 -17.75
CA SER A 189 -1.47 -5.47 -17.27
C SER A 189 -2.03 -6.07 -15.97
N HIS A 190 -2.77 -5.26 -15.22
CA HIS A 190 -3.45 -5.71 -14.01
C HIS A 190 -4.39 -6.90 -14.28
N SER A 191 -5.16 -6.87 -15.36
CA SER A 191 -6.04 -7.98 -15.76
C SER A 191 -5.28 -9.29 -16.00
N VAL A 192 -4.15 -9.24 -16.72
CA VAL A 192 -3.31 -10.42 -16.97
C VAL A 192 -2.64 -10.90 -15.69
N ALA A 193 -2.22 -9.98 -14.81
CA ALA A 193 -1.67 -10.34 -13.50
C ALA A 193 -2.71 -11.05 -12.62
N MET A 194 -3.96 -10.58 -12.63
CA MET A 194 -5.07 -11.21 -11.91
C MET A 194 -5.35 -12.62 -12.41
N GLU A 195 -5.43 -12.84 -13.72
CA GLU A 195 -5.66 -14.17 -14.29
C GLU A 195 -4.51 -15.14 -13.97
N ARG A 196 -3.26 -14.70 -14.11
CA ARG A 196 -2.10 -15.51 -13.72
C ARG A 196 -2.09 -15.82 -12.23
N LYS A 197 -2.38 -14.83 -11.38
CA LYS A 197 -2.49 -15.00 -9.93
C LYS A 197 -3.59 -16.01 -9.57
N LYS A 198 -4.77 -15.92 -10.21
CA LYS A 198 -5.90 -16.85 -10.03
C LYS A 198 -5.54 -18.31 -10.27
N SER A 199 -4.61 -18.58 -11.19
CA SER A 199 -4.15 -19.94 -11.48
C SER A 199 -3.23 -20.53 -10.41
N ALA A 200 -2.71 -19.72 -9.48
CA ALA A 200 -1.79 -20.17 -8.43
C ALA A 200 -2.52 -20.89 -7.27
N ASP A 201 -1.78 -21.73 -6.57
CA ASP A 201 -2.18 -22.36 -5.30
C ASP A 201 -1.62 -21.59 -4.10
N ILE A 202 -0.38 -21.09 -4.27
CA ILE A 202 0.35 -20.30 -3.29
C ILE A 202 0.76 -18.98 -3.95
N PHE A 203 0.57 -17.88 -3.24
CA PHE A 203 1.11 -16.58 -3.63
C PHE A 203 2.10 -16.08 -2.58
N ILE A 204 3.26 -15.59 -3.01
CA ILE A 204 4.25 -14.98 -2.12
C ILE A 204 4.27 -13.48 -2.40
N ASP A 205 3.88 -12.65 -1.43
CA ASP A 205 3.86 -11.19 -1.59
C ASP A 205 5.25 -10.61 -1.36
N GLN A 206 5.79 -10.72 -0.14
CA GLN A 206 7.08 -10.16 0.21
C GLN A 206 7.85 -10.93 1.28
N VAL A 207 9.16 -10.77 1.23
CA VAL A 207 10.11 -11.11 2.31
C VAL A 207 10.89 -9.83 2.67
N GLY A 208 10.97 -9.53 3.96
CA GLY A 208 11.53 -8.31 4.52
C GLY A 208 10.52 -7.17 4.68
N ASP A 209 11.02 -6.04 5.17
CA ASP A 209 10.27 -4.86 5.63
C ASP A 209 10.60 -3.58 4.85
N LYS A 210 11.41 -3.68 3.80
CA LYS A 210 11.92 -2.55 3.01
C LYS A 210 10.84 -1.73 2.30
N GLY A 211 9.69 -2.34 2.01
CA GLY A 211 8.55 -1.71 1.35
C GLY A 211 7.45 -1.23 2.29
N GLY A 212 7.62 -1.38 3.60
CA GLY A 212 6.54 -1.30 4.59
C GLY A 212 6.29 -2.64 5.25
N TRP A 213 5.52 -2.61 6.35
CA TRP A 213 5.22 -3.81 7.12
C TRP A 213 3.98 -4.51 6.61
N GLY A 214 4.04 -5.84 6.52
CA GLY A 214 2.86 -6.67 6.36
C GLY A 214 2.48 -6.96 4.92
N TYR A 215 1.36 -6.40 4.46
CA TYR A 215 0.73 -6.75 3.19
C TYR A 215 0.09 -5.53 2.51
N GLY A 216 -0.01 -5.59 1.17
CA GLY A 216 -0.70 -4.57 0.36
C GLY A 216 -1.79 -5.16 -0.54
N MET A 217 -2.24 -4.40 -1.54
CA MET A 217 -3.31 -4.83 -2.46
C MET A 217 -3.05 -6.17 -3.16
N ASN A 218 -1.79 -6.46 -3.51
CA ASN A 218 -1.43 -7.73 -4.13
C ASN A 218 -1.82 -8.95 -3.29
N SER A 219 -1.64 -8.85 -1.97
CA SER A 219 -2.04 -9.85 -0.99
C SER A 219 -3.56 -9.92 -0.84
N VAL A 220 -4.24 -8.77 -0.78
CA VAL A 220 -5.71 -8.70 -0.70
C VAL A 220 -6.35 -9.38 -1.91
N GLU A 221 -5.85 -9.11 -3.11
CA GLU A 221 -6.27 -9.77 -4.35
C GLU A 221 -6.03 -11.28 -4.34
N SER A 222 -4.88 -11.73 -3.82
CA SER A 222 -4.58 -13.17 -3.74
C SER A 222 -5.56 -13.89 -2.80
N LEU A 223 -5.72 -13.36 -1.59
CA LEU A 223 -6.63 -13.91 -0.59
C LEU A 223 -8.09 -13.85 -1.05
N SER A 224 -8.49 -12.82 -1.80
CA SER A 224 -9.86 -12.68 -2.32
C SER A 224 -10.22 -13.77 -3.34
N MET A 225 -9.24 -14.42 -3.94
CA MET A 225 -9.41 -15.58 -4.83
C MET A 225 -9.29 -16.92 -4.08
N GLY A 226 -9.12 -16.90 -2.75
CA GLY A 226 -8.93 -18.10 -1.95
C GLY A 226 -7.55 -18.75 -2.12
N ILE A 227 -6.54 -17.99 -2.51
CA ILE A 227 -5.16 -18.48 -2.67
C ILE A 227 -4.43 -18.44 -1.33
N CYS A 228 -3.59 -19.43 -1.06
CA CYS A 228 -2.75 -19.45 0.14
C CYS A 228 -1.64 -18.39 0.03
N THR A 229 -1.77 -17.28 0.77
CA THR A 229 -0.82 -16.15 0.67
C THR A 229 0.22 -16.15 1.79
N LEU A 230 1.47 -16.03 1.39
CA LEU A 230 2.65 -15.95 2.25
C LEU A 230 3.21 -14.52 2.19
N THR A 231 3.52 -13.96 3.35
CA THR A 231 4.18 -12.65 3.48
C THR A 231 4.87 -12.54 4.82
N GLU A 232 5.86 -11.67 4.92
CA GLU A 232 6.51 -11.35 6.18
C GLU A 232 5.65 -10.40 7.04
N ILE A 233 5.19 -10.91 8.18
CA ILE A 233 4.43 -10.19 9.21
C ILE A 233 5.28 -10.14 10.49
N ASN A 234 5.75 -8.94 10.86
CA ASN A 234 6.48 -8.74 12.11
C ASN A 234 5.56 -8.76 13.35
N ASN A 235 6.16 -8.77 14.55
CA ASN A 235 5.41 -8.89 15.80
C ASN A 235 4.45 -7.71 16.04
N THR A 236 4.85 -6.48 15.70
CA THR A 236 3.97 -5.29 15.86
C THR A 236 2.73 -5.43 15.00
N TYR A 237 2.90 -5.81 13.72
CA TYR A 237 1.80 -6.03 12.80
C TYR A 237 0.89 -7.18 13.26
N LYS A 238 1.50 -8.28 13.71
CA LYS A 238 0.77 -9.45 14.24
C LYS A 238 -0.06 -9.09 15.46
N SER A 239 0.45 -8.25 16.37
CA SER A 239 -0.30 -7.76 17.53
C SER A 239 -1.45 -6.84 17.13
N PHE A 240 -1.25 -6.01 16.10
CA PHE A 240 -2.28 -5.08 15.62
C PHE A 240 -3.43 -5.80 14.88
N ILE A 241 -3.12 -6.82 14.06
CA ILE A 241 -4.11 -7.65 13.35
C ILE A 241 -3.84 -9.13 13.67
N PRO A 242 -4.27 -9.63 14.84
CA PRO A 242 -3.98 -11.00 15.28
C PRO A 242 -4.72 -12.06 14.47
N ASP A 243 -5.83 -11.70 13.82
CA ASP A 243 -6.66 -12.59 13.00
C ASP A 243 -6.20 -12.70 11.54
N ASN A 244 -5.03 -12.13 11.18
CA ASN A 244 -4.56 -12.11 9.79
C ASN A 244 -4.40 -13.54 9.21
N PRO A 245 -4.77 -13.75 7.93
CA PRO A 245 -4.84 -15.08 7.34
C PRO A 245 -3.52 -15.58 6.75
N PHE A 246 -2.47 -14.77 6.78
CA PHE A 246 -1.21 -15.06 6.11
C PHE A 246 -0.44 -16.19 6.76
N ILE A 247 0.31 -16.91 5.95
CA ILE A 247 1.40 -17.75 6.43
C ILE A 247 2.64 -16.87 6.53
N ASN A 248 3.04 -16.55 7.75
CA ASN A 248 4.21 -15.71 7.99
C ASN A 248 5.47 -16.38 7.44
N ILE A 249 6.28 -15.67 6.66
CA ILE A 249 7.58 -16.14 6.14
C ILE A 249 8.66 -15.09 6.40
N THR A 250 9.90 -15.53 6.41
CA THR A 250 11.11 -14.68 6.49
C THR A 250 12.16 -15.25 5.54
N SER A 251 13.24 -14.51 5.29
CA SER A 251 14.37 -15.00 4.47
C SER A 251 14.91 -16.36 4.97
N GLY A 252 15.00 -16.54 6.29
CA GLY A 252 15.47 -17.79 6.91
C GLY A 252 14.41 -18.89 7.01
N SER A 253 13.13 -18.60 6.73
CA SER A 253 12.05 -19.61 6.86
C SER A 253 11.32 -19.94 5.57
N LEU A 254 11.57 -19.19 4.50
CA LEU A 254 10.86 -19.33 3.23
C LEU A 254 10.92 -20.76 2.70
N GLU A 255 12.11 -21.33 2.56
CA GLU A 255 12.29 -22.65 1.92
C GLU A 255 11.60 -23.77 2.70
N TYR A 256 11.88 -23.92 3.99
CA TYR A 256 11.29 -25.02 4.77
C TYR A 256 9.77 -24.91 4.84
N LYS A 257 9.21 -23.68 4.90
CA LYS A 257 7.75 -23.48 4.90
C LYS A 257 7.13 -23.86 3.57
N LEU A 258 7.78 -23.52 2.46
CA LEU A 258 7.31 -23.95 1.14
C LEU A 258 7.35 -25.49 1.02
N ARG A 259 8.46 -26.13 1.41
CA ARG A 259 8.57 -27.60 1.41
C ARG A 259 7.50 -28.26 2.27
N SER A 260 7.23 -27.72 3.46
CA SER A 260 6.16 -28.21 4.34
C SER A 260 4.77 -28.04 3.72
N LEU A 261 4.49 -26.92 3.06
CA LEU A 261 3.20 -26.66 2.42
C LEU A 261 2.97 -27.54 1.20
N ILE A 262 4.00 -27.78 0.39
CA ILE A 262 3.93 -28.66 -0.79
C ILE A 262 3.47 -30.07 -0.38
N GLN A 263 3.90 -30.55 0.79
CA GLN A 263 3.48 -31.84 1.35
C GLN A 263 2.11 -31.82 2.06
N ASN A 264 1.51 -30.64 2.25
CA ASN A 264 0.26 -30.46 2.99
C ASN A 264 -0.78 -29.64 2.20
N ARG A 265 -1.35 -30.28 1.17
CA ARG A 265 -2.39 -29.70 0.30
C ARG A 265 -3.63 -29.22 1.07
N GLU A 266 -4.02 -29.92 2.14
CA GLU A 266 -5.14 -29.50 3.00
C GLU A 266 -4.86 -28.13 3.65
N GLN A 267 -3.64 -27.93 4.17
CA GLN A 267 -3.24 -26.66 4.78
C GLN A 267 -3.28 -25.50 3.78
N ILE A 268 -2.87 -25.72 2.52
CA ILE A 268 -2.97 -24.71 1.45
C ILE A 268 -4.43 -24.29 1.26
N MET A 269 -5.33 -25.26 1.05
CA MET A 269 -6.76 -25.00 0.87
C MET A 269 -7.40 -24.33 2.08
N LYS A 270 -7.08 -24.79 3.30
CA LYS A 270 -7.59 -24.22 4.55
C LYS A 270 -7.15 -22.77 4.74
N SER A 271 -5.89 -22.47 4.41
CA SER A 271 -5.32 -21.12 4.52
C SER A 271 -5.93 -20.17 3.50
N GLY A 272 -6.09 -20.62 2.25
CA GLY A 272 -6.77 -19.87 1.20
C GLY A 272 -8.23 -19.54 1.56
N ASN A 273 -8.99 -20.52 2.05
CA ASN A 273 -10.37 -20.34 2.50
C ASN A 273 -10.49 -19.37 3.70
N ARG A 274 -9.55 -19.43 4.65
CA ARG A 274 -9.46 -18.46 5.75
C ARG A 274 -9.18 -17.05 5.21
N GLY A 275 -8.28 -16.93 4.24
CA GLY A 275 -7.98 -15.71 3.49
C GLY A 275 -9.22 -15.08 2.86
N TYR A 276 -9.94 -15.85 2.06
CA TYR A 276 -11.16 -15.42 1.39
C TYR A 276 -12.17 -14.82 2.37
N LYS A 277 -12.48 -15.55 3.45
CA LYS A 277 -13.43 -15.11 4.49
C LYS A 277 -12.96 -13.84 5.19
N TRP A 278 -11.66 -13.72 5.45
CA TRP A 278 -11.09 -12.56 6.12
C TRP A 278 -11.16 -11.31 5.23
N VAL A 279 -10.83 -11.42 3.93
CA VAL A 279 -10.96 -10.31 2.97
C VAL A 279 -12.43 -9.89 2.83
N ARG A 280 -13.36 -10.84 2.68
CA ARG A 280 -14.82 -10.57 2.66
C ARG A 280 -15.28 -9.77 3.89
N LYS A 281 -14.71 -10.06 5.06
CA LYS A 281 -15.12 -9.41 6.31
C LYS A 281 -14.48 -8.04 6.52
N LYS A 282 -13.21 -7.87 6.15
CA LYS A 282 -12.39 -6.70 6.54
C LYS A 282 -12.16 -5.72 5.40
N HIS A 283 -11.98 -6.24 4.19
CA HIS A 283 -11.56 -5.49 3.01
C HIS A 283 -12.68 -5.25 2.01
N ASP A 284 -13.80 -5.99 2.09
CA ASP A 284 -14.96 -5.72 1.24
C ASP A 284 -15.32 -4.24 1.29
N ILE A 285 -15.54 -3.64 0.11
CA ILE A 285 -15.79 -2.21 -0.04
C ILE A 285 -16.90 -1.72 0.89
N SER A 286 -17.93 -2.53 1.16
CA SER A 286 -19.00 -2.21 2.09
C SER A 286 -18.52 -2.11 3.55
N SER A 287 -17.58 -2.96 3.95
CA SER A 287 -17.00 -2.97 5.29
C SER A 287 -16.05 -1.80 5.50
N VAL A 288 -15.21 -1.51 4.51
CA VAL A 288 -14.32 -0.34 4.53
C VAL A 288 -15.13 0.95 4.48
N ALA A 289 -16.15 1.05 3.62
CA ALA A 289 -17.03 2.20 3.54
C ALA A 289 -17.75 2.47 4.87
N ARG A 290 -18.32 1.44 5.52
CA ARG A 290 -18.94 1.60 6.85
C ARG A 290 -17.96 2.20 7.87
N LYS A 291 -16.70 1.77 7.85
CA LYS A 291 -15.66 2.30 8.74
C LYS A 291 -15.31 3.75 8.38
N LEU A 292 -15.13 4.05 7.10
CA LEU A 292 -14.87 5.41 6.62
C LEU A 292 -16.01 6.37 7.00
N TYR A 293 -17.26 5.96 6.83
CA TYR A 293 -18.43 6.78 7.19
C TYR A 293 -18.54 6.97 8.71
N SER A 294 -18.05 6.03 9.53
CA SER A 294 -17.92 6.25 10.96
C SER A 294 -16.91 7.36 11.29
N TYR A 295 -15.83 7.47 10.50
CA TYR A 295 -14.88 8.57 10.63
C TYR A 295 -15.47 9.89 10.15
N TYR A 296 -16.22 9.90 9.06
CA TYR A 296 -16.96 11.08 8.62
C TYR A 296 -17.87 11.63 9.73
N ARG A 297 -18.65 10.78 10.38
CA ARG A 297 -19.47 11.18 11.54
C ARG A 297 -18.63 11.78 12.68
N SER A 298 -17.47 11.20 12.97
CA SER A 298 -16.58 11.72 14.03
C SER A 298 -16.04 13.13 13.77
N ILE A 299 -16.01 13.56 12.50
CA ILE A 299 -15.58 14.91 12.11
C ILE A 299 -16.75 15.84 11.79
N GLY A 300 -17.98 15.46 12.15
CA GLY A 300 -19.19 16.27 12.01
C GLY A 300 -19.84 16.23 10.63
N LEU A 301 -19.54 15.22 9.81
CA LEU A 301 -20.26 14.98 8.57
C LEU A 301 -21.48 14.08 8.83
N ASN A 302 -22.58 14.36 8.12
CA ASN A 302 -23.78 13.53 8.12
C ASN A 302 -23.98 12.90 6.72
N PRO A 303 -23.17 11.89 6.37
CA PRO A 303 -23.22 11.20 5.07
C PRO A 303 -24.30 10.13 5.01
#